data_AF-J3IP28-F1
#
_entry.id   AF-J3IP28-F1
#
_cell.length_a   1.000
_cell.length_b   1.000
_cell.length_c   1.000
_cell.angle_alpha   90.00
_cell.angle_beta   90.00
_cell.angle_gamma   90.00
#
_symmetry.space_group_name_H-M   'P 1'
#
loop_
_entity.id
_entity.type
_entity.pdbx_description
1 polymer ?
#
loop_
_entity_poly.entity_id
_entity_poly.type
_entity_poly.pdbx_seq_one_letter_code
_entity_poly.pdbx_strand_id
1 'polypeptide(L)' 'MLWLRTDKVRLKLQRRIMGVVLFIAIFFLAAQYEAWLSGSVDFGDVLDGIVLTALAGGMFYLAGKW' A
#
# COMPACT_ATOMS: atom_id res chain seq x y z
N MET A 1 5.34 28.58 16.53
CA MET A 1 4.09 28.33 15.77
C MET A 1 4.29 27.98 14.28
N LEU A 2 5.46 28.22 13.67
CA LEU A 2 5.74 27.83 12.27
C LEU A 2 6.02 26.32 12.07
N TRP A 3 6.49 25.61 13.09
CA TRP A 3 6.87 24.19 13.00
C TRP A 3 5.67 23.25 12.76
N LEU A 4 4.59 23.43 13.55
CA LEU A 4 3.33 22.67 13.43
C LEU A 4 2.61 22.82 12.08
N ARG A 5 2.89 23.89 11.31
CA ARG A 5 2.28 24.10 9.99
C ARG A 5 2.97 23.23 8.93
N THR A 6 4.28 23.05 9.03
CA THR A 6 5.09 22.23 8.13
C THR A 6 4.77 20.74 8.28
N ASP A 7 4.55 20.29 9.52
CA ASP A 7 4.19 18.89 9.82
C ASP A 7 2.84 18.50 9.22
N LYS A 8 1.84 19.38 9.30
CA LYS A 8 0.51 19.13 8.69
C LYS A 8 0.57 19.01 7.17
N VAL A 9 1.43 19.79 6.50
CA VAL A 9 1.63 19.71 5.04
C VAL A 9 2.36 18.42 4.68
N ARG A 10 3.39 18.04 5.45
CA ARG A 10 4.12 16.77 5.28
C ARG A 10 3.21 15.56 5.48
N LEU A 11 2.40 15.52 6.52
CA LEU A 11 1.42 14.45 6.77
C LEU A 11 0.40 14.32 5.64
N LYS A 12 -0.08 15.45 5.10
CA LYS A 12 -1.03 15.47 3.97
C LYS A 12 -0.41 14.92 2.69
N LEU A 13 0.85 15.25 2.42
CA LEU A 13 1.61 14.70 1.30
C LEU A 13 1.91 13.21 1.50
N GLN A 14 2.32 12.82 2.71
CA GLN A 14 2.61 11.43 3.07
C GLN A 14 1.38 10.54 2.92
N ARG A 15 0.19 10.98 3.33
CA ARG A 15 -1.06 10.24 3.09
C ARG A 15 -1.37 10.06 1.61
N ARG A 16 -1.10 11.06 0.76
CA ARG A 16 -1.30 10.93 -0.69
C ARG A 16 -0.34 9.90 -1.29
N ILE A 17 0.94 9.96 -0.94
CA ILE A 17 1.94 8.99 -1.39
C ILE A 17 1.57 7.59 -0.92
N MET A 18 1.22 7.43 0.36
CA MET A 18 0.78 6.15 0.92
C MET A 18 -0.50 5.61 0.26
N GLY A 19 -1.44 6.48 -0.12
CA GLY A 19 -2.64 6.07 -0.87
C GLY A 19 -2.30 5.52 -2.25
N VAL A 20 -1.35 6.15 -2.95
CA VAL A 20 -0.84 5.64 -4.25
C VAL A 20 -0.14 4.30 -4.08
N VAL A 21 0.70 4.16 -3.04
CA VAL A 21 1.37 2.89 -2.73
C VAL A 21 0.35 1.78 -2.46
N LEU A 22 -0.69 2.05 -1.67
CA LEU A 22 -1.75 1.09 -1.40
C LEU A 22 -2.50 0.68 -2.68
N PHE A 23 -2.79 1.66 -3.54
CA PHE A 23 -3.42 1.40 -4.84
C PHE A 23 -2.56 0.46 -5.70
N ILE A 24 -1.27 0.75 -5.85
CA ILE A 24 -0.33 -0.10 -6.60
C ILE A 24 -0.27 -1.51 -6.00
N ALA A 25 -0.22 -1.63 -4.67
CA ALA A 25 -0.17 -2.92 -3.99
C ALA A 25 -1.43 -3.77 -4.24
N ILE A 26 -2.62 -3.15 -4.32
CA ILE A 26 -3.87 -3.85 -4.64
C ILE A 26 -3.86 -4.35 -6.09
N PHE A 27 -3.43 -3.50 -7.03
CA PHE A 27 -3.32 -3.90 -8.45
C PHE A 27 -2.29 -5.01 -8.66
N PHE A 28 -1.16 -4.95 -7.96
CA PHE A 28 -0.15 -6.00 -7.98
C PHE A 28 -0.71 -7.34 -7.47
N LEU A 29 -1.45 -7.32 -6.35
CA LEU A 29 -2.12 -8.51 -5.83
C LEU A 29 -3.14 -9.07 -6.82
N ALA A 30 -3.95 -8.21 -7.46
CA ALA A 30 -4.90 -8.65 -8.48
C ALA A 30 -4.19 -9.32 -9.67
N ALA A 31 -3.07 -8.75 -10.13
CA ALA A 31 -2.26 -9.33 -11.20
C ALA A 31 -1.67 -10.70 -10.80
N GLN A 32 -1.13 -10.84 -9.58
CA GLN A 32 -0.62 -12.12 -9.09
C GLN A 32 -1.73 -13.17 -8.97
N TYR A 33 -2.92 -12.77 -8.53
CA TYR A 33 -4.06 -13.66 -8.42
C TYR A 33 -4.52 -14.17 -9.80
N GLU A 34 -4.61 -13.29 -10.80
CA GLU A 34 -4.89 -13.71 -12.18
C GLU A 34 -3.80 -14.62 -12.74
N ALA A 35 -2.53 -14.31 -12.48
CA ALA A 35 -1.40 -15.08 -12.96
C ALA A 35 -1.30 -16.48 -12.32
N TRP A 36 -1.74 -16.61 -11.07
CA TRP A 36 -1.91 -17.90 -10.40
C TRP A 36 -3.06 -18.71 -11.02
N LEU A 37 -4.19 -18.08 -11.33
CA LEU A 37 -5.31 -18.73 -12.03
C LEU A 37 -4.94 -19.20 -13.44
N SER A 38 -4.06 -18.47 -14.14
CA SER A 38 -3.52 -18.88 -15.44
C SER A 38 -2.40 -19.92 -15.34
N GLY A 39 -2.04 -20.37 -14.12
CA GLY A 39 -0.97 -21.34 -13.88
C GLY A 39 0.43 -20.82 -14.25
N SER A 40 0.59 -19.50 -14.36
CA SER A 40 1.82 -18.85 -14.78
C SER A 40 2.76 -18.54 -13.59
N VAL A 41 2.21 -18.59 -12.38
CA VAL A 41 2.89 -18.16 -11.15
C VAL A 41 2.43 -19.06 -9.98
N ASP A 42 3.30 -19.26 -8.98
CA ASP A 42 3.02 -20.12 -7.84
C ASP A 42 2.09 -19.44 -6.82
N PHE A 43 1.43 -20.25 -5.98
CA PHE A 43 0.61 -19.73 -4.88
C PHE A 43 1.43 -18.86 -3.90
N GLY A 44 2.74 -19.10 -3.79
CA GLY A 44 3.65 -18.31 -2.97
C GLY A 44 3.69 -16.83 -3.37
N ASP A 45 3.67 -16.54 -4.67
CA ASP A 45 3.70 -15.16 -5.17
C ASP A 45 2.40 -14.40 -4.87
N VAL A 46 1.27 -15.10 -4.82
CA VAL A 46 -0.01 -14.54 -4.37
C VAL A 46 0.07 -14.20 -2.88
N LEU A 47 0.64 -15.07 -2.05
CA LEU A 47 0.85 -14.80 -0.63
C LEU A 47 1.76 -13.60 -0.40
N ASP A 48 2.84 -13.47 -1.16
CA ASP A 48 3.72 -12.31 -1.11
C ASP A 48 2.97 -11.02 -1.48
N GLY A 49 2.11 -11.09 -2.51
CA GLY A 49 1.18 -10.01 -2.85
C GLY A 49 0.28 -9.62 -1.69
N ILE A 50 -0.32 -10.61 -0.99
CA ILE A 50 -1.22 -10.36 0.15
C ILE A 50 -0.46 -9.69 1.29
N VAL A 51 0.74 -10.17 1.61
CA VAL A 51 1.60 -9.59 2.65
C VAL A 51 1.97 -8.15 2.32
N LEU A 52 2.34 -7.87 1.06
CA LEU A 52 2.66 -6.52 0.58
C LEU A 52 1.46 -5.58 0.72
N THR A 53 0.27 -6.01 0.28
CA THR A 53 -0.96 -5.21 0.38
C THR A 53 -1.34 -4.96 1.83
N ALA A 54 -1.23 -5.96 2.71
CA ALA A 54 -1.53 -5.84 4.14
C ALA A 54 -0.57 -4.86 4.83
N LEU A 55 0.73 -4.92 4.53
CA LEU A 55 1.73 -3.97 5.06
C LEU A 55 1.46 -2.55 4.56
N ALA A 56 1.21 -2.37 3.26
CA ALA A 56 0.86 -1.07 2.69
C ALA A 56 -0.41 -0.49 3.33
N GLY A 57 -1.43 -1.33 3.55
CA GLY A 57 -2.68 -0.96 4.22
C GLY A 57 -2.47 -0.56 5.68
N GLY A 58 -1.66 -1.33 6.43
CA GLY A 58 -1.30 -1.04 7.81
C GLY A 58 -0.54 0.29 7.94
N MET A 59 0.42 0.54 7.07
CA MET A 59 1.15 1.81 7.01
C MET A 59 0.22 2.98 6.65
N PHE A 60 -0.73 2.78 5.74
CA PHE A 60 -1.70 3.82 5.36
C PHE A 60 -2.65 4.14 6.52
N TYR A 61 -3.15 3.10 7.21
CA TYR A 61 -3.99 3.25 8.40
C TYR A 61 -3.27 4.01 9.51
N LEU A 62 -2.02 3.65 9.80
CA LEU A 62 -1.19 4.35 10.79
C LEU A 62 -1.00 5.81 10.38
N ALA A 63 -0.67 6.10 9.11
CA ALA A 63 -0.54 7.47 8.61
C ALA A 63 -1.84 8.30 8.70
N GLY A 64 -3.00 7.66 8.77
CA GLY A 64 -4.30 8.30 8.99
C GLY A 64 -4.61 8.69 10.44
N LYS A 65 -3.97 8.00 11.39
CA LYS A 65 -4.24 8.12 12.84
C LYS A 65 -3.40 9.20 13.55
N TRP A 66 -2.33 9.68 12.89
CA TRP A 66 -1.49 10.82 13.28
C TRP A 66 -1.88 12.09 12.51
#